data_AF-A0A969ECQ9-F1
#
_entry.id   AF-A0A969ECQ9-F1
#
_cell.length_a   1.000
_cell.length_b   1.000
_cell.length_c   1.000
_cell.angle_alpha   90.00
_cell.angle_beta   90.00
_cell.angle_gamma   90.00
#
_symmetry.space_group_name_H-M   'P 1'
#
loop_
_entity.id
_entity.type
_entity.pdbx_description
1 polymer ?
#
loop_
_entity_poly.entity_id
_entity_poly.type
_entity_poly.pdbx_seq_one_letter_code
_entity_poly.pdbx_strand_id
1 'polypeptide(L)' 'MPKAYDYDLRCKVFEAIELNGMKPSEVSEAFGISRNTIHQWTLLKTETGDLTPDL' A
#
# COMPACT_ATOMS: atom_id res chain seq x y z
N MET A 1 -7.75 6.31 17.80
CA MET A 1 -7.80 5.60 16.50
C MET A 1 -6.36 5.36 16.06
N PRO A 2 -5.99 4.19 15.51
CA PRO A 2 -4.68 4.04 14.89
C PRO A 2 -4.53 5.15 13.86
N LYS A 3 -3.41 5.86 13.89
CA LYS A 3 -3.14 6.91 12.90
C LYS A 3 -3.22 6.25 11.53
N ALA A 4 -4.11 6.73 10.66
CA ALA A 4 -4.17 6.22 9.30
C ALA A 4 -2.78 6.40 8.68
N TYR A 5 -2.29 5.37 7.99
CA TYR A 5 -1.08 5.50 7.20
C TYR A 5 -1.27 6.63 6.19
N ASP A 6 -0.28 7.51 6.10
CA ASP A 6 -0.29 8.66 5.19
C ASP A 6 -0.49 8.18 3.74
N TYR A 7 -1.31 8.91 2.98
CA TYR A 7 -1.61 8.59 1.58
C TYR A 7 -0.33 8.48 0.74
N ASP A 8 0.63 9.39 0.98
CA ASP A 8 1.96 9.38 0.37
C ASP A 8 2.69 8.04 0.56
N LEU A 9 2.56 7.40 1.73
CA LEU A 9 3.18 6.10 1.98
C LEU A 9 2.54 5.01 1.12
N ARG A 10 1.21 5.04 0.97
CA ARG A 10 0.48 4.10 0.10
C ARG A 10 0.92 4.26 -1.34
N CYS A 11 0.97 5.49 -1.84
CA CYS A 11 1.41 5.78 -3.20
C CYS A 11 2.84 5.27 -3.45
N LYS A 12 3.80 5.53 -2.55
CA LYS A 12 5.18 5.03 -2.67
C LYS A 12 5.26 3.50 -2.67
N VAL A 13 4.42 2.84 -1.87
CA VAL A 13 4.33 1.38 -1.83
C VAL A 13 3.84 0.82 -3.18
N PHE A 14 2.80 1.41 -3.78
CA PHE A 14 2.33 0.96 -5.08
C PHE A 14 3.28 1.33 -6.22
N GLU A 15 3.94 2.49 -6.14
CA GLU A 15 4.99 2.87 -7.08
C GLU A 15 6.14 1.84 -7.08
N ALA A 16 6.56 1.38 -5.89
CA ALA A 16 7.57 0.32 -5.77
C ALA A 16 7.12 -1.02 -6.39
N ILE A 17 5.84 -1.36 -6.28
CA ILE A 17 5.30 -2.59 -6.87
C ILE A 17 5.15 -2.46 -8.39
N GLU A 18 4.56 -1.37 -8.87
CA GLU A 18 4.15 -1.18 -10.27
C GLU A 18 5.29 -0.67 -11.16
N LEU A 19 6.09 0.28 -10.69
CA LEU A 19 7.21 0.84 -11.47
C LEU A 19 8.51 0.09 -11.24
N ASN A 20 8.84 -0.23 -9.99
CA ASN A 20 10.10 -0.93 -9.67
C ASN A 20 9.97 -2.45 -9.75
N GLY A 21 8.77 -2.98 -9.96
CA GLY A 21 8.52 -4.43 -10.07
C GLY A 21 8.77 -5.21 -8.77
N MET A 22 8.79 -4.52 -7.62
CA MET A 22 9.08 -5.15 -6.33
C MET A 22 7.95 -6.09 -5.91
N LYS A 23 8.31 -7.22 -5.32
CA LYS A 23 7.33 -8.15 -4.74
C LYS A 23 6.79 -7.59 -3.42
N PRO A 24 5.55 -7.95 -3.02
CA PRO A 24 5.00 -7.53 -1.73
C PRO A 24 5.86 -7.90 -0.51
N SER A 25 6.66 -8.95 -0.61
CA SER A 25 7.65 -9.32 0.42
C SER A 25 8.80 -8.31 0.53
N GLU A 26 9.33 -7.85 -0.59
CA GLU A 26 10.43 -6.88 -0.65
C GLU A 26 9.95 -5.50 -0.19
N VAL A 27 8.74 -5.11 -0.59
CA VAL A 27 8.10 -3.86 -0.16
C VAL A 27 7.79 -3.89 1.33
N SER A 28 7.36 -5.05 1.86
CA SER A 28 7.13 -5.23 3.29
C SER A 28 8.39 -4.96 4.11
N GLU A 29 9.53 -5.48 3.66
CA GLU A 29 10.83 -5.25 4.31
C GLU A 29 11.33 -3.81 4.12
N ALA A 30 11.24 -3.27 2.90
CA ALA A 30 11.74 -1.93 2.56
C ALA A 30 10.97 -0.80 3.27
N PHE A 31 9.65 -0.95 3.43
CA PHE A 31 8.79 0.09 4.03
C PHE A 31 8.38 -0.23 5.48
N GLY A 32 8.73 -1.42 6.01
CA GLY A 32 8.35 -1.84 7.35
C GLY A 32 6.83 -2.04 7.53
N ILE A 33 6.12 -2.33 6.43
CA ILE A 33 4.66 -2.50 6.41
C ILE A 33 4.32 -3.97 6.34
N SER A 34 3.30 -4.42 7.07
CA SER A 34 2.88 -5.82 7.01
C SER A 34 2.33 -6.18 5.62
N ARG A 35 2.60 -7.40 5.15
CA ARG A 35 2.01 -7.94 3.91
C ARG A 35 0.47 -7.90 3.92
N ASN A 36 -0.15 -8.04 5.10
CA ASN A 36 -1.60 -7.93 5.24
C ASN A 36 -2.10 -6.50 4.93
N THR A 37 -1.38 -5.47 5.39
CA THR A 37 -1.70 -4.07 5.10
C THR A 37 -1.57 -3.78 3.60
N ILE A 38 -0.50 -4.26 2.95
CA ILE A 38 -0.32 -4.13 1.50
C ILE A 38 -1.51 -4.79 0.77
N HIS A 39 -1.87 -6.02 1.16
CA HIS A 39 -3.02 -6.71 0.60
C HIS A 39 -4.34 -5.94 0.76
N GLN A 40 -4.61 -5.36 1.94
CA GLN A 40 -5.79 -4.54 2.17
C GLN A 40 -5.82 -3.30 1.26
N TRP A 41 -4.68 -2.65 1.02
CA TRP A 41 -4.63 -1.52 0.08
C TRP A 41 -4.81 -1.96 -1.37
N THR A 42 -4.32 -3.15 -1.74
CA THR A 42 -4.52 -3.70 -3.08
C THR A 42 -6.00 -4.01 -3.33
N LEU A 43 -6.69 -4.56 -2.32
CA LEU A 43 -8.14 -4.76 -2.37
C LEU A 43 -8.86 -3.42 -2.52
N LEU A 44 -8.55 -2.45 -1.66
CA LEU A 44 -9.15 -1.12 -1.72
C LEU A 44 -8.97 -0.45 -3.10
N LYS A 45 -7.76 -0.49 -3.67
CA LYS A 45 -7.48 0.02 -5.03
C LYS A 45 -8.27 -0.72 -6.10
N THR A 46 -8.47 -2.03 -5.93
CA THR A 46 -9.24 -2.85 -6.87
C THR A 46 -10.74 -2.55 -6.80
N GLU A 47 -11.27 -2.30 -5.60
CA GLU A 47 -12.70 -2.05 -5.37
C GLU A 47 -13.09 -0.60 -5.70
N THR A 48 -12.26 0.38 -5.32
CA THR A 48 -12.58 1.82 -5.42
C THR A 48 -11.84 2.53 -6.56
N GLY A 49 -10.76 1.93 -7.08
CA GLY A 49 -9.85 2.59 -8.02
C GLY A 49 -8.83 3.53 -7.36
N ASP A 50 -8.89 3.76 -6.04
CA ASP A 50 -7.99 4.67 -5.32
C ASP A 50 -7.42 4.02 -4.04
N LEU A 51 -6.37 4.64 -3.50
CA LEU A 51 -5.68 4.27 -2.28
C LEU A 51 -6.10 5.11 -1.07
N THR A 52 -6.96 6.12 -1.30
CA THR A 52 -7.60 6.87 -0.23
C THR A 52 -8.61 5.94 0.45
N PRO A 53 -8.55 5.78 1.79
CA PRO A 53 -9.71 5.26 2.47
C PRO A 53 -10.79 6.35 2.34
N ASP A 54 -11.94 6.02 1.77
CA ASP A 54 -13.13 6.87 1.87
C ASP A 54 -13.27 7.27 3.36
N LEU A 55 -13.10 8.56 3.62
CA LEU A 55 -13.05 9.17 4.96
C LEU A 55 -14.40 9.07 5.67
#